data_AF-A0A183J9H7-F1
#
_entry.id   AF-A0A183J9H7-F1
#
_cell.length_a   1.000
_cell.length_b   1.000
_cell.length_c   1.000
_cell.angle_alpha   90.00
_cell.angle_beta   90.00
_cell.angle_gamma   90.00
#
_symmetry.space_group_name_H-M   'P 1'
#
loop_
_entity.id
_entity.type
_entity.pdbx_description
1 polymer ?
#
loop_
_entity_poly.entity_id
_entity_poly.type
_entity_poly.pdbx_seq_one_letter_code
_entity_poly.pdbx_strand_id
1 'polypeptide(L)'
;MISKGWRKVLRLAALNCGNEKNMALCNKHEARRFPSLKYFHFYTNEAEVLSSAHVLQKDTDKITRMALEGLVNDSFTKQLPYLSQFTPISNDESISNLMTKDLLCLVVIYQESNELLAEHILLDFLAFPRLKIVIVRPDHDSYKTLFQHEPPAMAIYRLNRPASPIYKSNHKMMHDGVAEIIQQKCLIGQTVIKKPAPVGLNAALVTRTLKYVTSKMRNCYRTLRKQQTQIVSEVHLLL
;
A
#
# COMPACT_ATOMS: atom_id res chain seq x y z
N MET A 1 -4.88 6.08 -3.44
CA MET A 1 -6.03 5.27 -3.91
C MET A 1 -5.48 3.87 -4.17
N ILE A 2 -5.93 2.84 -3.44
CA ILE A 2 -5.35 1.48 -3.48
C ILE A 2 -5.44 0.92 -4.92
N SER A 3 -4.29 0.70 -5.56
CA SER A 3 -4.21 0.26 -6.95
C SER A 3 -4.60 -1.22 -7.11
N LYS A 4 -4.73 -1.71 -8.36
CA LYS A 4 -5.14 -3.10 -8.63
C LYS A 4 -4.19 -4.13 -8.04
N GLY A 5 -2.91 -3.79 -7.86
CA GLY A 5 -1.87 -4.70 -7.34
C GLY A 5 -2.10 -5.03 -5.87
N TRP A 6 -2.32 -4.01 -5.04
CA TRP A 6 -2.62 -4.15 -3.62
C TRP A 6 -3.74 -5.15 -3.33
N ARG A 7 -4.81 -5.19 -4.12
CA ARG A 7 -5.95 -6.11 -3.89
C ARG A 7 -5.57 -7.60 -3.96
N LYS A 8 -4.44 -7.95 -4.55
CA LYS A 8 -3.94 -9.33 -4.58
C LYS A 8 -3.34 -9.77 -3.24
N VAL A 9 -2.84 -8.82 -2.45
CA VAL A 9 -2.09 -9.09 -1.21
C VAL A 9 -2.73 -8.49 0.03
N LEU A 10 -3.58 -7.46 -0.13
CA LEU A 10 -4.29 -6.79 0.95
C LEU A 10 -5.75 -6.68 0.58
N ARG A 11 -6.63 -7.11 1.50
CA ARG A 11 -8.09 -6.95 1.37
C ARG A 11 -8.58 -6.03 2.45
N LEU A 12 -9.39 -5.04 2.05
CA LEU A 12 -10.10 -4.19 2.99
C LEU A 12 -11.51 -4.75 3.21
N ALA A 13 -11.91 -4.85 4.47
CA ALA A 13 -13.24 -5.25 4.89
C ALA A 13 -13.77 -4.28 5.95
N ALA A 14 -15.09 -4.21 6.08
CA ALA A 14 -15.75 -3.43 7.11
C ALA A 14 -16.80 -4.29 7.81
N LEU A 15 -16.82 -4.23 9.14
CA LEU A 15 -17.79 -4.93 9.98
C LEU A 15 -18.65 -3.90 10.72
N ASN A 16 -19.98 -4.02 10.61
CA ASN A 16 -20.89 -3.14 11.32
C ASN A 16 -21.17 -3.69 12.73
N CYS A 17 -20.51 -3.12 13.74
CA CYS A 17 -20.70 -3.49 15.14
C CYS A 17 -21.98 -2.94 15.78
N GLY A 18 -22.75 -2.09 15.08
CA GLY A 18 -24.09 -1.69 15.53
C GLY A 18 -25.18 -2.72 15.22
N ASN A 19 -24.84 -3.86 14.60
CA ASN A 19 -25.74 -4.98 14.39
C ASN A 19 -25.48 -6.05 15.46
N GLU A 20 -26.52 -6.44 16.20
CA GLU A 20 -26.46 -7.46 17.26
C GLU A 20 -25.81 -8.76 16.79
N LYS A 21 -26.05 -9.17 15.53
CA LYS A 21 -25.46 -10.38 14.93
C LYS A 21 -23.93 -10.33 14.89
N ASN A 22 -23.34 -9.15 14.85
CA ASN A 22 -21.90 -8.94 14.81
C ASN A 22 -21.29 -8.63 16.18
N MET A 23 -22.12 -8.43 17.21
CA MET A 23 -21.68 -7.95 18.52
C MET A 23 -20.67 -8.91 19.19
N ALA A 24 -20.91 -10.21 19.09
CA ALA A 24 -19.97 -11.23 19.58
C ALA A 24 -18.59 -11.12 18.91
N LEU A 25 -18.56 -10.92 17.59
CA LEU A 25 -17.31 -10.78 16.83
C LEU A 25 -16.60 -9.46 17.16
N CYS A 26 -17.35 -8.37 17.29
CA CYS A 26 -16.81 -7.06 17.66
C CYS A 26 -16.23 -7.06 19.08
N ASN A 27 -16.87 -7.74 20.03
CA ASN A 27 -16.37 -7.91 21.39
C ASN A 27 -15.12 -8.78 21.42
N LYS A 28 -15.12 -9.92 20.70
CA LYS A 28 -13.95 -10.81 20.58
C LYS A 28 -12.72 -10.09 20.05
N HIS A 29 -12.90 -9.19 19.09
CA HIS A 29 -11.82 -8.39 18.53
C HIS A 29 -11.72 -7.01 19.18
N GLU A 30 -12.26 -6.79 20.38
CA GLU A 30 -12.09 -5.56 21.17
C GLU A 30 -12.38 -4.25 20.40
N ALA A 31 -13.38 -4.26 19.52
CA ALA A 31 -13.84 -3.09 18.79
C ALA A 31 -14.70 -2.20 19.70
N ARG A 32 -14.07 -1.56 20.71
CA ARG A 32 -14.75 -0.77 21.75
C ARG A 32 -15.00 0.70 21.36
N ARG A 33 -14.37 1.19 20.28
CA ARG A 33 -14.51 2.57 19.78
C ARG A 33 -14.67 2.53 18.26
N PHE A 34 -15.54 3.41 17.73
CA PHE A 34 -15.85 3.43 16.30
C PHE A 34 -15.49 4.77 15.63
N PRO A 35 -14.96 4.74 14.40
CA PRO A 35 -14.40 3.56 13.72
C PRO A 35 -13.09 3.08 14.39
N SER A 36 -12.82 1.78 14.29
CA SER A 36 -11.52 1.16 14.63
C SER A 36 -10.96 0.47 13.40
N LEU A 37 -9.68 0.64 13.13
CA LEU A 37 -8.99 -0.07 12.04
C LEU A 37 -8.04 -1.12 12.63
N LYS A 38 -8.11 -2.33 12.09
CA LYS A 38 -7.27 -3.46 12.49
C LYS A 38 -6.63 -4.10 11.27
N TYR A 39 -5.36 -4.48 11.40
CA TYR A 39 -4.64 -5.30 10.43
C TYR A 39 -4.67 -6.73 10.89
N PHE A 40 -5.08 -7.63 10.00
CA PHE A 40 -5.10 -9.06 10.27
C PHE A 40 -3.92 -9.69 9.57
N HIS A 41 -3.05 -10.28 10.36
CA HIS A 41 -1.81 -10.91 9.94
C HIS A 41 -2.09 -12.16 9.10
N PHE A 42 -1.24 -12.42 8.10
CA PHE A 42 -1.40 -13.61 7.25
C PHE A 42 -1.42 -14.91 8.06
N TYR A 43 -2.36 -15.81 7.74
CA TYR A 43 -2.50 -17.13 8.39
C TYR A 43 -2.76 -17.11 9.90
N THR A 44 -3.09 -15.96 10.49
CA THR A 44 -3.45 -15.87 11.91
C THR A 44 -4.80 -15.17 12.10
N ASN A 45 -5.37 -15.35 13.29
CA ASN A 45 -6.52 -14.57 13.75
C ASN A 45 -6.07 -13.35 14.58
N GLU A 46 -4.76 -13.11 14.63
CA GLU A 46 -4.17 -12.01 15.37
C GLU A 46 -4.40 -10.72 14.61
N ALA A 47 -4.87 -9.72 15.34
CA ALA A 47 -5.24 -8.44 14.78
C ALA A 47 -4.54 -7.33 15.53
N GLU A 48 -3.67 -6.60 14.84
CA GLU A 48 -3.03 -5.41 15.39
C GLU A 48 -3.99 -4.23 15.27
N VAL A 49 -4.14 -3.45 16.34
CA VAL A 49 -4.93 -2.21 16.30
C VAL A 49 -4.09 -1.15 15.59
N LEU A 50 -4.41 -0.89 14.33
CA LEU A 50 -3.73 0.16 13.59
C LEU A 50 -4.16 1.55 14.07
N SER A 51 -5.43 1.71 14.46
CA SER A 51 -5.94 3.05 14.75
C SER A 51 -7.28 3.05 15.48
N SER A 52 -7.44 4.01 16.39
CA SER A 52 -8.75 4.41 16.93
C SER A 52 -9.25 5.72 16.30
N ALA A 53 -10.56 5.94 16.34
CA ALA A 53 -11.36 6.97 15.67
C ALA A 53 -10.75 8.37 15.44
N HIS A 54 -9.78 8.82 16.24
CA HIS A 54 -9.13 10.13 16.10
C HIS A 54 -8.13 10.22 14.95
N VAL A 55 -7.54 9.10 14.51
CA VAL A 55 -6.51 9.10 13.45
C VAL A 55 -7.12 8.85 12.06
N LEU A 56 -8.31 8.24 11.98
CA LEU A 56 -8.96 7.84 10.72
C LEU A 56 -9.55 9.00 9.92
N GLN A 57 -9.68 10.20 10.51
CA GLN A 57 -10.39 11.32 9.87
C GLN A 57 -9.53 12.16 8.91
N LYS A 58 -8.19 12.06 8.93
CA LYS A 58 -7.34 13.00 8.17
C LYS A 58 -6.07 12.45 7.54
N ASP A 59 -5.67 11.21 7.78
CA ASP A 59 -4.33 10.74 7.39
C ASP A 59 -4.37 9.38 6.68
N THR A 60 -4.72 9.41 5.40
CA THR A 60 -4.69 8.22 4.52
C THR A 60 -3.28 7.68 4.36
N ASP A 61 -2.27 8.54 4.49
CA ASP A 61 -0.86 8.16 4.30
C ASP A 61 -0.39 7.34 5.50
N LYS A 62 -0.80 7.72 6.71
CA LYS A 62 -0.59 6.90 7.92
C LYS A 62 -1.28 5.54 7.82
N ILE A 63 -2.53 5.47 7.37
CA ILE A 63 -3.22 4.18 7.18
C ILE A 63 -2.45 3.30 6.18
N THR A 64 -2.01 3.90 5.07
CA THR A 64 -1.27 3.22 4.01
C THR A 64 0.06 2.71 4.53
N ARG A 65 0.81 3.55 5.25
CA ARG A 65 2.07 3.20 5.89
C ARG A 65 1.91 2.04 6.86
N MET A 66 0.92 2.10 7.74
CA MET A 66 0.68 1.03 8.72
C MET A 66 0.32 -0.31 8.06
N ALA A 67 -0.47 -0.27 6.97
CA ALA A 67 -0.75 -1.46 6.19
C ALA A 67 0.50 -2.03 5.50
N LEU A 68 1.41 -1.16 5.02
CA LEU A 68 2.71 -1.56 4.47
C LEU A 68 3.60 -2.18 5.55
N GLU A 69 3.71 -1.56 6.72
CA GLU A 69 4.50 -2.07 7.85
C GLU A 69 4.05 -3.49 8.23
N GLY A 70 2.74 -3.71 8.38
CA GLY A 70 2.17 -5.03 8.66
C GLY A 70 2.46 -6.05 7.56
N LEU A 71 2.35 -5.64 6.29
CA LEU A 71 2.59 -6.52 5.15
C LEU A 71 4.07 -6.91 5.00
N VAL A 72 4.97 -5.95 5.20
CA VAL A 72 6.42 -6.15 5.18
C VAL A 72 6.84 -7.06 6.32
N ASN A 73 6.33 -6.81 7.53
CA ASN A 73 6.58 -7.69 8.67
C ASN A 73 6.10 -9.13 8.40
N ASP A 74 4.89 -9.29 7.86
CA ASP A 74 4.37 -10.61 7.47
C ASP A 74 5.24 -11.29 6.40
N SER A 75 5.73 -10.53 5.43
CA SER A 75 6.63 -11.05 4.39
C SER A 75 7.87 -11.72 4.99
N PHE A 76 8.53 -11.04 5.93
CA PHE A 76 9.75 -11.54 6.57
C PHE A 76 9.47 -12.65 7.57
N THR A 77 8.54 -12.43 8.50
CA THR A 77 8.29 -13.37 9.62
C THR A 77 7.65 -14.67 9.16
N LYS A 78 6.86 -14.65 8.08
CA LYS A 78 6.17 -15.83 7.54
C LYS A 78 6.74 -16.33 6.23
N GLN A 79 7.83 -15.72 5.76
CA GLN A 79 8.56 -16.10 4.55
C GLN A 79 7.63 -16.25 3.34
N LEU A 80 6.76 -15.26 3.13
CA LEU A 80 5.74 -15.31 2.09
C LEU A 80 6.39 -15.25 0.70
N PRO A 81 6.40 -16.34 -0.10
CA PRO A 81 7.23 -16.38 -1.31
C PRO A 81 6.81 -15.34 -2.35
N TYR A 82 5.52 -15.01 -2.40
CA TYR A 82 4.95 -14.01 -3.31
C TYR A 82 5.20 -12.55 -2.88
N LEU A 83 5.82 -12.32 -1.72
CA LEU A 83 6.26 -11.01 -1.22
C LEU A 83 7.77 -10.94 -0.98
N SER A 84 8.52 -11.97 -1.40
CA SER A 84 9.99 -12.03 -1.28
C SER A 84 10.71 -10.83 -1.90
N GLN A 85 10.07 -10.16 -2.85
CA GLN A 85 10.50 -8.89 -3.47
C GLN A 85 10.62 -7.69 -2.50
N PHE A 86 10.11 -7.78 -1.27
CA PHE A 86 10.35 -6.77 -0.22
C PHE A 86 11.72 -6.90 0.45
N THR A 87 12.45 -7.97 0.18
CA THR A 87 13.81 -8.13 0.69
C THR A 87 14.76 -7.27 -0.15
N PRO A 88 15.60 -6.43 0.48
CA PRO A 88 16.67 -5.74 -0.23
C PRO A 88 17.63 -6.71 -0.91
N ILE A 89 18.20 -6.30 -2.04
CA ILE A 89 19.22 -7.10 -2.71
C ILE A 89 20.51 -7.14 -1.88
N SER A 90 21.26 -8.23 -2.00
CA SER A 90 22.56 -8.41 -1.37
C SER A 90 23.68 -7.68 -2.13
N ASN A 91 24.82 -7.46 -1.47
CA ASN A 91 25.93 -6.69 -2.05
C ASN A 91 26.59 -7.33 -3.28
N ASP A 92 26.39 -8.62 -3.51
CA ASP A 92 26.86 -9.36 -4.68
C ASP A 92 25.93 -9.22 -5.91
N GLU A 93 24.73 -8.66 -5.74
CA GLU A 93 23.78 -8.47 -6.83
C GLU A 93 24.14 -7.26 -7.71
N SER A 94 24.46 -7.52 -8.97
CA SER A 94 24.73 -6.48 -9.97
C SER A 94 23.51 -6.22 -10.86
N ILE A 95 23.47 -5.07 -11.54
CA ILE A 95 22.46 -4.78 -12.57
C ILE A 95 22.38 -5.90 -13.61
N SER A 96 23.52 -6.45 -14.03
CA SER A 96 23.60 -7.54 -15.00
C SER A 96 22.96 -8.84 -14.48
N ASN A 97 23.12 -9.15 -13.19
CA ASN A 97 22.48 -10.31 -12.56
C ASN A 97 20.96 -10.12 -12.47
N LEU A 98 20.55 -8.91 -12.12
CA LEU A 98 19.14 -8.57 -11.91
C LEU A 98 18.35 -8.45 -13.21
N MET A 99 19.00 -8.09 -14.31
CA MET A 99 18.41 -7.92 -15.65
C MET A 99 18.31 -9.25 -16.41
N THR A 100 17.09 -9.79 -16.52
CA THR A 100 16.82 -10.97 -17.34
C THR A 100 16.19 -10.59 -18.69
N LYS A 101 16.27 -11.50 -19.67
CA LYS A 101 15.79 -11.28 -21.05
C LYS A 101 14.29 -10.95 -21.16
N ASP A 102 13.50 -11.32 -20.16
CA ASP A 102 12.05 -11.10 -20.16
C ASP A 102 11.64 -9.74 -19.57
N LEU A 103 12.56 -9.09 -18.85
CA LEU A 103 12.32 -7.78 -18.27
C LEU A 103 12.33 -6.71 -19.34
N LEU A 104 11.35 -5.81 -19.26
CA LEU A 104 11.37 -4.57 -20.00
C LEU A 104 12.21 -3.52 -19.26
N CYS A 105 12.03 -3.45 -17.94
CA CYS A 105 12.66 -2.48 -17.07
C CYS A 105 13.07 -3.11 -15.75
N LEU A 106 14.21 -2.64 -15.24
CA LEU A 106 14.61 -2.76 -13.84
C LEU A 106 14.60 -1.37 -13.21
N VAL A 107 13.89 -1.25 -12.11
CA VAL A 107 13.82 -0.05 -11.29
C VAL A 107 14.57 -0.34 -10.00
N VAL A 108 15.61 0.42 -9.75
CA VAL A 108 16.40 0.37 -8.53
C VAL A 108 15.94 1.51 -7.65
N ILE A 109 15.40 1.18 -6.48
CA ILE A 109 15.02 2.17 -5.47
C ILE A 109 16.00 2.06 -4.31
N TYR A 110 16.75 3.13 -4.10
CA TYR A 110 17.72 3.26 -3.03
C TYR A 110 17.06 3.99 -1.86
N GLN A 111 16.92 3.34 -0.70
CA GLN A 111 16.16 3.90 0.43
C GLN A 111 16.70 3.42 1.79
N GLU A 112 16.44 4.20 2.84
CA GLU A 112 16.80 3.85 4.23
C GLU A 112 15.92 2.73 4.80
N SER A 113 16.43 2.01 5.81
CA SER A 113 15.73 0.87 6.46
C SER A 113 14.37 1.21 7.07
N ASN A 114 14.14 2.47 7.45
CA ASN A 114 12.88 2.96 8.00
C ASN A 114 11.92 3.54 6.94
N GLU A 115 12.34 3.62 5.68
CA GLU A 115 11.51 4.04 4.56
C GLU A 115 10.79 2.83 3.92
N LEU A 116 9.61 3.07 3.35
CA LEU A 116 8.75 2.05 2.73
C LEU A 116 8.35 2.41 1.29
N LEU A 117 9.16 3.26 0.64
CA LEU A 117 8.84 3.79 -0.69
C LEU A 117 8.82 2.66 -1.73
N ALA A 118 9.85 1.82 -1.77
CA ALA A 118 9.95 0.75 -2.75
C ALA A 118 8.86 -0.30 -2.57
N GLU A 119 8.50 -0.63 -1.33
CA GLU A 119 7.44 -1.58 -1.01
C GLU A 119 6.08 -1.05 -1.49
N HIS A 120 5.82 0.25 -1.29
CA HIS A 120 4.64 0.90 -1.83
C HIS A 120 4.62 0.83 -3.37
N ILE A 121 5.71 1.19 -4.02
CA ILE A 121 5.84 1.17 -5.48
C ILE A 121 5.73 -0.26 -6.03
N LEU A 122 6.34 -1.25 -5.38
CA LEU A 122 6.22 -2.67 -5.71
C LEU A 122 4.75 -3.12 -5.73
N LEU A 123 3.96 -2.71 -4.74
CA LEU A 123 2.54 -3.02 -4.70
C LEU A 123 1.74 -2.34 -5.81
N ASP A 124 2.10 -1.10 -6.15
CA ASP A 124 1.47 -0.37 -7.24
C ASP A 124 1.69 -1.01 -8.60
N PHE A 125 2.88 -1.57 -8.79
CA PHE A 125 3.28 -2.18 -10.04
C PHE A 125 3.24 -3.72 -10.05
N LEU A 126 2.71 -4.37 -9.01
CA LEU A 126 2.59 -5.83 -8.90
C LEU A 126 1.85 -6.52 -10.05
N ALA A 127 1.06 -5.76 -10.82
CA ALA A 127 0.36 -6.26 -12.00
C ALA A 127 1.22 -6.31 -13.28
N PHE A 128 2.46 -5.80 -13.25
CA PHE A 128 3.35 -5.66 -14.40
C PHE A 128 4.56 -6.60 -14.28
N PRO A 129 4.44 -7.89 -14.66
CA PRO A 129 5.49 -8.89 -14.42
C PRO A 129 6.80 -8.65 -15.19
N ARG A 130 6.78 -7.79 -16.22
CA ARG A 130 7.99 -7.41 -16.99
C ARG A 130 8.71 -6.18 -16.41
N LEU A 131 8.22 -5.65 -15.30
CA LEU A 131 8.84 -4.59 -14.54
C LEU A 131 9.37 -5.20 -13.24
N LYS A 132 10.69 -5.20 -13.06
CA LYS A 132 11.32 -5.60 -11.80
C LYS A 132 11.65 -4.35 -11.00
N ILE A 133 11.20 -4.29 -9.76
CA ILE A 133 11.59 -3.24 -8.82
C ILE A 133 12.42 -3.92 -7.75
N VAL A 134 13.57 -3.34 -7.40
CA VAL A 134 14.47 -3.85 -6.37
C VAL A 134 14.75 -2.77 -5.34
N ILE A 135 14.92 -3.20 -4.09
CA ILE A 135 15.24 -2.34 -2.96
C ILE A 135 16.74 -2.43 -2.72
N VAL A 136 17.39 -1.27 -2.62
CA VAL A 136 18.81 -1.15 -2.31
C VAL A 136 18.99 -0.30 -1.08
N ARG A 137 19.85 -0.76 -0.18
CA ARG A 137 20.17 -0.07 1.07
C ARG A 137 21.49 0.72 0.96
N PRO A 138 21.71 1.73 1.82
CA PRO A 138 22.92 2.55 1.78
C PRO A 138 24.26 1.84 1.99
N ASP A 139 24.23 0.67 2.62
CA ASP A 139 25.38 -0.21 2.81
C ASP A 139 25.78 -0.99 1.55
N HIS A 140 25.05 -0.82 0.44
CA HIS A 140 25.40 -1.45 -0.83
C HIS A 140 26.45 -0.66 -1.61
N ASP A 141 27.67 -1.20 -1.65
CA ASP A 141 28.87 -0.54 -2.18
C ASP A 141 28.72 0.00 -3.61
N SER A 142 28.16 -0.80 -4.52
CA SER A 142 28.00 -0.42 -5.93
C SER A 142 26.98 0.69 -6.17
N TYR A 143 25.98 0.84 -5.29
CA TYR A 143 24.89 1.79 -5.49
C TYR A 143 25.03 3.06 -4.63
N LYS A 144 25.81 3.01 -3.56
CA LYS A 144 26.25 4.20 -2.81
C LYS A 144 26.88 5.25 -3.72
N THR A 145 27.74 4.82 -4.65
CA THR A 145 28.40 5.76 -5.59
C THR A 145 27.48 6.20 -6.73
N LEU A 146 26.43 5.42 -6.99
CA LEU A 146 25.43 5.76 -7.99
C LEU A 146 24.63 6.98 -7.52
N PHE A 147 24.23 7.11 -6.26
CA PHE A 147 23.43 8.24 -5.79
C PHE A 147 24.27 9.21 -4.95
N GLN A 148 24.35 10.48 -5.37
CA GLN A 148 25.18 11.51 -4.71
C GLN A 148 24.39 12.41 -3.75
N HIS A 149 23.13 12.05 -3.48
CA HIS A 149 22.17 12.82 -2.71
C HIS A 149 21.41 11.90 -1.74
N GLU A 150 20.72 12.51 -0.77
CA GLU A 150 20.03 11.75 0.26
C GLU A 150 18.90 10.85 -0.30
N PRO A 151 18.75 9.64 0.25
CA PRO A 151 17.63 8.76 -0.07
C PRO A 151 16.24 9.34 0.33
N PRO A 152 15.16 8.83 -0.29
CA PRO A 152 15.20 7.78 -1.29
C PRO A 152 15.48 8.33 -2.69
N ALA A 153 16.17 7.52 -3.49
CA ALA A 153 16.56 7.82 -4.86
C ALA A 153 16.18 6.68 -5.79
N MET A 154 16.14 6.94 -7.09
CA MET A 154 15.76 5.93 -8.09
C MET A 154 16.66 5.97 -9.32
N ALA A 155 16.99 4.79 -9.84
CA ALA A 155 17.53 4.61 -11.18
C ALA A 155 16.69 3.60 -11.97
N ILE A 156 16.57 3.80 -13.29
CA ILE A 156 15.84 2.90 -14.19
C ILE A 156 16.79 2.41 -15.27
N TYR A 157 16.80 1.10 -15.49
CA TYR A 157 17.55 0.42 -16.54
C TYR A 157 16.61 -0.27 -17.52
N ARG A 158 17.01 -0.35 -18.79
CA ARG A 158 16.25 -1.01 -19.85
C ARG A 158 17.09 -2.14 -20.44
N LEU A 159 16.45 -3.24 -20.83
CA LEU A 159 17.15 -4.45 -21.31
C LEU A 159 18.10 -4.18 -22.48
N ASN A 160 17.74 -3.28 -23.39
CA ASN A 160 18.56 -2.93 -24.54
C ASN A 160 19.70 -1.94 -24.22
N ARG A 161 19.78 -1.44 -22.99
CA ARG A 161 20.82 -0.50 -22.51
C ARG A 161 21.13 -0.75 -21.02
N PRO A 162 21.72 -1.91 -20.65
CA PRO A 162 21.96 -2.25 -19.25
C PRO A 162 23.17 -1.53 -18.65
N ALA A 163 24.10 -1.04 -19.49
CA ALA A 163 25.35 -0.42 -19.03
C ALA A 163 25.16 0.93 -18.33
N SER A 164 24.07 1.65 -18.61
CA SER A 164 23.77 2.94 -17.98
C SER A 164 22.27 3.12 -17.75
N PRO A 165 21.87 3.79 -16.67
CA PRO A 165 20.46 4.01 -16.39
C PRO A 165 19.87 4.99 -17.42
N ILE A 166 18.67 4.69 -17.91
CA ILE A 166 17.87 5.59 -18.76
C ILE A 166 17.23 6.74 -17.96
N TYR A 167 17.21 6.61 -16.64
CA TYR A 167 16.82 7.65 -15.71
C TYR A 167 17.57 7.46 -14.40
N LYS A 168 18.00 8.58 -13.81
CA LYS A 168 18.59 8.64 -12.48
C LYS A 168 18.08 9.90 -11.80
N SER A 169 17.49 9.76 -10.61
CA SER A 169 17.07 10.91 -9.83
C SER A 169 18.28 11.71 -9.35
N ASN A 170 18.14 13.04 -9.33
CA ASN A 170 19.12 13.97 -8.78
C ASN A 170 18.62 14.69 -7.50
N HIS A 171 17.49 14.25 -6.97
CA HIS A 171 16.85 14.77 -5.77
C HIS A 171 16.12 13.65 -5.04
N LYS A 172 15.73 13.92 -3.80
CA LYS A 172 14.94 13.02 -2.97
C LYS A 172 13.60 12.73 -3.65
N MET A 173 13.27 11.46 -3.83
CA MET A 173 12.09 11.02 -4.55
C MET A 173 10.89 10.84 -3.62
N MET A 174 9.70 11.15 -4.12
CA MET A 174 8.43 10.86 -3.46
C MET A 174 7.64 9.82 -4.26
N HIS A 175 6.70 9.15 -3.60
CA HIS A 175 5.86 8.09 -4.19
C HIS A 175 5.31 8.46 -5.58
N ASP A 176 4.58 9.56 -5.67
CA ASP A 176 3.91 9.94 -6.91
C ASP A 176 4.90 10.24 -8.03
N GLY A 177 6.04 10.88 -7.70
CA GLY A 177 7.12 11.13 -8.65
C GLY A 177 7.78 9.85 -9.15
N VAL A 178 8.01 8.86 -8.28
CA VAL A 178 8.53 7.55 -8.69
C VAL A 178 7.52 6.85 -9.61
N ALA A 179 6.25 6.78 -9.22
CA ALA A 179 5.20 6.11 -9.96
C ALA A 179 5.02 6.73 -11.36
N GLU A 180 4.99 8.06 -11.46
CA GLU A 180 4.88 8.78 -12.73
C GLU A 180 6.06 8.45 -13.66
N ILE A 181 7.29 8.51 -13.14
CA ILE A 181 8.49 8.25 -13.95
C ILE A 181 8.55 6.79 -14.41
N ILE A 182 8.15 5.82 -13.58
CA ILE A 182 8.04 4.41 -14.01
C ILE A 182 7.02 4.29 -15.15
N GLN A 183 5.85 4.91 -15.02
CA GLN A 183 4.84 4.88 -16.09
C GLN A 183 5.40 5.47 -17.40
N GLN A 184 6.08 6.61 -17.32
CA GLN A 184 6.66 7.28 -18.48
C GLN A 184 7.84 6.52 -19.09
N LYS A 185 8.75 5.97 -18.29
CA LYS A 185 9.99 5.38 -18.80
C LYS A 185 9.85 3.90 -19.15
N CYS A 186 8.97 3.19 -18.46
CA CYS A 186 8.82 1.75 -18.59
C CYS A 186 7.52 1.32 -19.25
N LEU A 187 6.43 2.08 -19.16
CA LEU A 187 5.12 1.60 -19.62
C LEU A 187 4.60 2.32 -20.87
N ILE A 188 5.28 3.35 -21.38
CA ILE A 188 4.91 4.00 -22.65
C ILE A 188 4.95 3.00 -23.80
N GLY A 189 3.84 2.93 -24.55
CA GLY A 189 3.69 2.04 -25.71
C GLY A 189 3.33 0.59 -25.35
N GLN A 190 3.33 0.22 -24.06
CA GLN A 190 2.61 -0.98 -23.65
C GLN A 190 1.12 -0.64 -23.68
N THR A 191 0.40 -1.13 -24.69
CA THR A 191 -1.02 -1.42 -24.48
C THR A 191 -1.05 -2.28 -23.24
N VAL A 192 -1.57 -1.74 -22.13
CA VAL A 192 -2.03 -2.58 -21.03
C VAL A 192 -2.86 -3.63 -21.74
N ILE A 193 -2.39 -4.88 -21.78
CA ILE A 193 -3.23 -5.98 -22.20
C ILE A 193 -4.35 -5.92 -21.17
N LYS A 194 -5.44 -5.25 -21.53
CA LYS A 194 -6.73 -5.43 -20.92
C LYS A 194 -6.99 -6.89 -21.21
N LYS A 195 -6.53 -7.79 -20.33
CA LYS A 195 -7.16 -9.08 -20.17
C LYS A 195 -8.65 -8.76 -20.20
N PRO A 196 -9.45 -9.38 -21.10
CA PRO A 196 -10.87 -9.07 -21.18
C PRO A 196 -11.38 -9.07 -19.76
N ALA A 197 -12.07 -7.98 -19.39
CA ALA A 197 -12.60 -7.84 -18.05
C ALA A 197 -13.26 -9.18 -17.70
N PRO A 198 -12.97 -9.80 -16.54
CA PRO A 198 -13.77 -10.93 -16.11
C PRO A 198 -15.23 -10.47 -16.22
N VAL A 199 -16.00 -11.21 -17.00
CA VAL A 199 -17.42 -10.95 -17.19
C VAL A 199 -18.02 -10.80 -15.80
N GLY A 200 -18.50 -9.59 -15.49
CA GLY A 200 -19.18 -9.28 -14.24
C GLY A 200 -18.34 -8.63 -13.15
N LEU A 201 -18.05 -7.32 -13.28
CA LEU A 201 -18.33 -6.37 -12.21
C LEU A 201 -18.51 -4.98 -12.81
N ASN A 202 -19.77 -4.57 -12.98
CA ASN A 202 -20.13 -3.28 -13.57
C ASN A 202 -19.52 -2.15 -12.73
N ALA A 203 -18.67 -1.31 -13.33
CA ALA A 203 -18.05 -0.17 -12.64
C ALA A 203 -19.10 0.77 -12.00
N ALA A 204 -20.29 0.86 -12.60
CA ALA A 204 -21.41 1.59 -12.02
C ALA A 204 -21.93 0.96 -10.72
N LEU A 205 -21.83 -0.36 -10.57
CA LEU A 205 -22.18 -1.07 -9.34
C LEU A 205 -21.15 -0.80 -8.23
N VAL A 206 -19.85 -0.81 -8.56
CA VAL A 206 -18.80 -0.48 -7.58
C VAL A 206 -18.89 0.98 -7.13
N THR A 207 -19.14 1.91 -8.05
CA THR A 207 -19.34 3.32 -7.71
C THR A 207 -20.64 3.53 -6.92
N ARG A 208 -21.72 2.79 -7.22
CA ARG A 208 -22.95 2.79 -6.41
C ARG A 208 -22.70 2.23 -5.01
N THR A 209 -21.94 1.14 -4.87
CA THR A 209 -21.62 0.54 -3.57
C THR A 209 -20.72 1.45 -2.75
N LEU A 210 -19.71 2.10 -3.35
CA LEU A 210 -18.87 3.08 -2.65
C LEU A 210 -19.66 4.34 -2.25
N LYS A 211 -20.53 4.85 -3.12
CA LYS A 211 -21.45 5.95 -2.79
C LYS A 211 -22.44 5.56 -1.68
N TYR A 212 -22.94 4.33 -1.70
CA TYR A 212 -23.85 3.80 -0.68
C TYR A 212 -23.14 3.61 0.67
N VAL A 213 -21.94 3.03 0.68
CA VAL A 213 -21.12 2.86 1.89
C VAL A 213 -20.73 4.22 2.47
N THR A 214 -20.25 5.15 1.65
CA THR A 214 -19.90 6.51 2.11
C THR A 214 -21.13 7.31 2.57
N SER A 215 -22.30 7.11 1.95
CA SER A 215 -23.57 7.70 2.40
C SER A 215 -24.04 7.10 3.72
N LYS A 216 -24.00 5.78 3.87
CA LYS A 216 -24.33 5.09 5.13
C LYS A 216 -23.37 5.46 6.25
N MET A 217 -22.08 5.60 5.98
CA MET A 217 -21.11 6.09 6.96
C MET A 217 -21.39 7.55 7.37
N ARG A 218 -21.71 8.44 6.42
CA ARG A 218 -22.11 9.82 6.72
C ARG A 218 -23.38 9.90 7.55
N ASN A 219 -24.37 9.07 7.24
CA ASN A 219 -25.64 9.04 7.97
C ASN A 219 -25.47 8.43 9.36
N CYS A 220 -24.71 7.35 9.50
CA CYS A 220 -24.37 6.78 10.80
C CYS A 220 -23.64 7.82 11.68
N TYR A 221 -22.68 8.55 11.11
CA TYR A 221 -21.98 9.61 11.81
C TYR A 221 -22.90 10.78 12.23
N ARG A 222 -23.84 11.20 11.36
CA ARG A 222 -24.84 12.23 11.70
C ARG A 222 -25.78 11.78 12.81
N THR A 223 -26.23 10.52 12.79
CA THR A 223 -27.08 9.94 13.82
C THR A 223 -26.34 9.84 15.16
N LEU A 224 -25.09 9.37 15.15
CA LEU A 224 -24.24 9.31 16.33
C LEU A 224 -23.94 10.71 16.89
N ARG A 225 -23.67 11.69 16.03
CA ARG A 225 -23.47 13.09 16.46
C ARG A 225 -24.72 13.68 17.10
N LYS A 226 -25.91 13.39 16.57
CA LYS A 226 -27.20 13.81 17.15
C LYS A 226 -27.47 13.15 18.51
N GLN A 227 -27.22 11.84 18.63
CA GLN A 227 -27.33 11.14 19.91
C GLN A 227 -26.34 11.69 20.95
N GLN A 228 -25.11 12.01 20.53
CA GLN A 228 -24.09 12.59 21.41
C GLN A 228 -24.43 14.03 21.83
N THR A 229 -25.13 14.82 21.00
CA THR A 229 -25.64 16.15 21.40
C THR A 229 -26.83 16.02 22.35
N GLN A 230 -27.71 15.05 22.13
CA GLN A 230 -28.90 14.80 22.95
C GLN A 230 -28.54 14.33 24.37
N ILE A 231 -27.54 13.46 24.49
CA ILE A 231 -26.99 13.00 25.78
C ILE A 231 -26.33 14.16 26.55
N VAL A 232 -25.62 15.06 25.86
CA VAL A 232 -25.00 16.24 26.51
C VAL A 232 -26.07 17.24 27.00
N SER A 233 -27.18 17.40 26.27
CA SER A 233 -28.32 18.23 26.72
C SER A 233 -29.13 17.61 27.85
N GLU A 234 -29.28 16.28 27.92
CA GLU A 234 -29.95 15.60 29.04
C GLU A 234 -29.12 15.63 30.32
N VAL A 235 -27.78 15.56 30.22
CA VAL A 235 -26.87 15.69 31.37
C VAL A 235 -26.81 17.13 31.91
N HIS A 236 -27.08 18.16 31.08
CA HIS A 236 -27.23 19.54 31.54
C HIS A 236 -28.61 19.89 32.13
N LEU A 237 -29.62 19.03 31.95
CA LEU A 237 -30.95 19.17 32.55
C LEU A 237 -31.10 18.40 33.87
N LEU A 238 -30.11 17.56 34.22
CA LEU A 238 -30.07 16.72 35.42
C LEU A 238 -28.98 17.12 36.43
N LEU A 239 -28.32 18.27 36.22
CA LEU A 239 -27.41 18.95 37.16
C LEU A 239 -28.01 20.31 37.53
#